data_AF-A0A8T5RW31-F1
#
_entry.id   AF-A0A8T5RW31-F1
#
_cell.length_a   1.000
_cell.length_b   1.000
_cell.length_c   1.000
_cell.angle_alpha   90.00
_cell.angle_beta   90.00
_cell.angle_gamma   90.00
#
_symmetry.space_group_name_H-M   'P 1'
#
loop_
_entity.id
_entity.type
_entity.pdbx_description
1 polymer ?
#
loop_
_entity_poly.entity_id
_entity_poly.type
_entity_poly.pdbx_seq_one_letter_code
_entity_poly.pdbx_strand_id
1 'polypeptide(L)'
;EEISEEAFKGTNIKRKIFSSQDQEEENLVCVLNLYDFKKVEIKFIDPEKRGIQETSGNFINIFLKGALIKIKENNPNLSISYRFKNIDKIEYISISNLSSIEDYDLITEKIRELLVCEN
;
A
#
# COMPACT_ATOMS: atom_id res chain seq x y z
N GLU A 1 -8.42 -5.39 19.68
CA GLU A 1 -8.52 -4.05 19.08
C GLU A 1 -9.48 -4.15 17.90
N GLU A 2 -10.71 -3.71 18.13
CA GLU A 2 -11.81 -3.75 17.17
C GLU A 2 -11.53 -2.76 16.03
N ILE A 3 -11.31 -3.30 14.83
CA ILE A 3 -11.35 -2.52 13.60
C ILE A 3 -12.81 -2.23 13.31
N SER A 4 -13.25 -1.01 13.60
CA SER A 4 -14.57 -0.49 13.25
C SER A 4 -14.90 -0.81 11.80
N GLU A 5 -15.92 -1.66 11.60
CA GLU A 5 -16.61 -1.86 10.33
C GLU A 5 -17.42 -0.60 10.00
N GLU A 6 -16.76 0.47 9.55
CA GLU A 6 -17.44 1.44 8.70
C GLU A 6 -17.73 0.71 7.39
N ALA A 7 -18.94 0.15 7.29
CA ALA A 7 -19.46 -0.53 6.12
C ALA A 7 -19.54 0.46 4.94
N PHE A 8 -18.42 0.61 4.22
CA PHE A 8 -18.37 1.32 2.94
C PHE A 8 -19.31 0.59 1.98
N LYS A 9 -20.44 1.21 1.63
CA LYS A 9 -21.53 0.70 0.77
C LYS A 9 -21.14 0.54 -0.73
N GLY A 10 -19.85 0.50 -1.05
CA GLY A 10 -19.32 0.43 -2.42
C GLY A 10 -18.66 -0.92 -2.74
N THR A 11 -18.10 -1.03 -3.96
CA THR A 11 -17.29 -2.21 -4.32
C THR A 11 -15.99 -2.19 -3.53
N ASN A 12 -15.79 -3.21 -2.68
CA ASN A 12 -14.58 -3.32 -1.86
C ASN A 12 -13.73 -4.50 -2.32
N ILE A 13 -12.52 -4.23 -2.82
CA ILE A 13 -11.57 -5.26 -3.23
C ILE A 13 -10.47 -5.34 -2.18
N LYS A 14 -10.40 -6.44 -1.44
CA LYS A 14 -9.33 -6.72 -0.48
C LYS A 14 -8.32 -7.67 -1.09
N ARG A 15 -7.06 -7.28 -1.13
CA ARG A 15 -5.94 -8.08 -1.61
C ARG A 15 -4.91 -8.23 -0.50
N LYS A 16 -4.53 -9.47 -0.22
CA LYS A 16 -3.54 -9.82 0.79
C LYS A 16 -2.26 -10.25 0.09
N ILE A 17 -1.13 -9.68 0.50
CA ILE A 17 0.20 -10.05 0.02
C ILE A 17 0.87 -10.84 1.14
N PHE A 18 1.37 -12.02 0.78
CA PHE A 18 2.13 -12.90 1.66
C PHE A 18 3.58 -12.92 1.19
N SER A 19 4.53 -13.02 2.12
CA SER A 19 5.94 -13.26 1.80
C SER A 19 6.30 -14.71 2.10
N SER A 20 6.97 -15.34 1.14
CA SER A 20 7.49 -16.69 1.23
C SER A 20 8.95 -16.62 1.70
N GLN A 21 9.18 -16.20 2.95
CA GLN A 21 10.54 -16.01 3.46
C GLN A 21 11.12 -17.22 4.17
N ASP A 22 10.32 -18.21 4.56
CA ASP A 22 10.84 -19.50 5.07
C ASP A 22 9.81 -20.60 4.79
N GLN A 23 10.29 -21.82 4.52
CA GLN A 23 9.52 -22.91 3.90
C GLN A 23 8.37 -23.51 4.75
N GLU A 24 7.92 -22.88 5.84
CA GLU A 24 6.88 -23.44 6.71
C GLU A 24 5.70 -22.50 7.05
N GLU A 25 5.80 -21.17 6.90
CA GLU A 25 4.64 -20.27 7.13
C GLU A 25 4.58 -19.07 6.15
N GLU A 26 3.49 -19.00 5.38
CA GLU A 26 3.13 -17.81 4.60
C GLU A 26 2.80 -16.66 5.55
N ASN A 27 3.73 -15.72 5.72
CA ASN A 27 3.50 -14.57 6.57
C ASN A 27 2.74 -13.49 5.80
N LEU A 28 1.59 -13.05 6.32
CA LEU A 28 0.86 -11.90 5.76
C LEU A 28 1.69 -10.64 5.98
N VAL A 29 2.09 -9.97 4.90
CA VAL A 29 2.98 -8.80 4.97
C VAL A 29 2.28 -7.49 4.67
N CYS A 30 1.22 -7.53 3.87
CA CYS A 30 0.51 -6.33 3.46
C CYS A 30 -0.93 -6.66 3.08
N VAL A 31 -1.83 -5.73 3.38
CA VAL A 31 -3.24 -5.78 2.99
C VAL A 31 -3.58 -4.50 2.23
N LEU A 32 -4.04 -4.64 0.99
CA LEU A 32 -4.56 -3.56 0.18
C LEU A 32 -6.09 -3.65 0.15
N ASN A 33 -6.79 -2.58 0.50
CA ASN A 33 -8.23 -2.48 0.38
C ASN A 33 -8.58 -1.35 -0.59
N LEU A 34 -9.20 -1.68 -1.72
CA LEU A 34 -9.79 -0.72 -2.63
C LEU A 34 -11.26 -0.52 -2.25
N TYR A 35 -11.69 0.73 -2.15
CA TYR A 35 -13.06 1.15 -1.89
C TYR A 35 -13.58 1.96 -3.06
N ASP A 36 -14.64 1.47 -3.67
CA ASP A 36 -15.41 2.13 -4.73
C ASP A 36 -14.56 2.60 -5.93
N PHE A 37 -13.42 1.94 -6.19
CA PHE A 37 -12.42 2.32 -7.19
C PHE A 37 -11.81 3.73 -7.03
N LYS A 38 -12.11 4.42 -5.91
CA LYS A 38 -11.71 5.80 -5.64
C LYS A 38 -10.64 5.90 -4.56
N LYS A 39 -10.60 4.94 -3.65
CA LYS A 39 -9.70 4.98 -2.50
C LYS A 39 -9.04 3.63 -2.32
N VAL A 40 -7.72 3.60 -2.22
CA VAL A 40 -6.97 2.42 -1.80
C VAL A 40 -6.29 2.68 -0.46
N GLU A 41 -6.39 1.70 0.41
CA GLU A 41 -5.76 1.68 1.72
C GLU A 41 -4.77 0.52 1.76
N ILE A 42 -3.52 0.82 2.06
CA ILE A 42 -2.41 -0.13 2.10
C ILE A 42 -1.96 -0.20 3.55
N LYS A 43 -2.12 -1.36 4.17
CA LYS A 43 -1.70 -1.63 5.55
C LYS A 43 -0.56 -2.63 5.56
N PHE A 44 0.59 -2.21 6.07
CA PHE A 44 1.72 -3.09 6.29
C PHE A 44 1.58 -3.81 7.62
N ILE A 45 1.86 -5.10 7.64
CA ILE A 45 1.88 -5.93 8.85
C ILE A 45 3.33 -5.98 9.35
N ASP A 46 3.51 -5.79 10.65
CA ASP A 46 4.83 -5.71 11.29
C ASP A 46 5.81 -4.75 10.57
N PRO A 47 5.47 -3.45 10.39
CA PRO A 47 6.33 -2.50 9.69
C PRO A 47 7.72 -2.36 10.32
N GLU A 48 7.86 -2.67 11.61
CA GLU A 48 9.13 -2.70 12.34
C GLU A 48 10.09 -3.79 11.84
N LYS A 49 9.57 -4.98 11.50
CA LYS A 49 10.38 -6.08 10.94
C LYS A 49 10.76 -5.82 9.48
N ARG A 50 9.92 -5.07 8.77
CA ARG A 50 10.01 -4.86 7.32
C ARG A 50 10.90 -3.68 6.94
N GLY A 51 11.08 -2.72 7.84
CA GLY A 51 12.00 -1.61 7.62
C GLY A 51 11.48 -0.50 6.70
N ILE A 52 10.27 -0.62 6.15
CA ILE A 52 9.69 0.30 5.16
C ILE A 52 9.60 1.73 5.71
N GLN A 53 10.42 2.62 5.15
CA GLN A 53 10.47 4.05 5.47
C GLN A 53 10.11 4.87 4.23
N GLU A 54 9.45 6.01 4.42
CA GLU A 54 9.20 6.96 3.31
C GLU A 54 10.51 7.46 2.69
N THR A 55 11.56 7.58 3.51
CA THR A 55 12.90 8.01 3.12
C THR A 55 13.77 6.88 2.56
N SER A 56 13.29 5.62 2.57
CA SER A 56 14.04 4.52 1.96
C SER A 56 14.14 4.73 0.45
N GLY A 57 15.34 4.58 -0.10
CA GLY A 57 15.57 4.68 -1.55
C GLY A 57 14.72 3.71 -2.36
N ASN A 58 14.46 2.51 -1.81
CA ASN A 58 13.59 1.51 -2.42
C ASN A 58 12.14 2.02 -2.49
N PHE A 59 11.61 2.54 -1.38
CA PHE A 59 10.27 3.12 -1.34
C PHE A 59 10.12 4.29 -2.32
N ILE A 60 11.10 5.20 -2.35
CA ILE A 60 11.08 6.35 -3.24
C ILE A 60 11.13 5.91 -4.71
N ASN A 61 12.02 5.00 -5.08
CA ASN A 61 12.19 4.63 -6.47
C ASN A 61 11.07 3.69 -6.97
N ILE A 62 10.66 2.72 -6.17
CA ILE A 62 9.65 1.72 -6.57
C ILE A 62 8.24 2.29 -6.43
N PHE A 63 7.91 2.86 -5.27
CA PHE A 63 6.54 3.28 -4.98
C PHE A 63 6.27 4.73 -5.37
N LEU A 64 7.07 5.70 -4.88
CA LEU A 64 6.83 7.11 -5.20
C LEU A 64 7.03 7.38 -6.69
N LYS A 65 8.21 7.10 -7.24
CA LYS A 65 8.51 7.34 -8.66
C LYS A 65 7.85 6.32 -9.58
N GLY A 66 7.76 5.07 -9.16
CA GLY A 66 7.22 3.99 -10.01
C GLY A 66 5.69 3.98 -10.14
N ALA A 67 4.96 4.42 -9.10
CA ALA A 67 3.49 4.50 -9.11
C ALA A 67 2.99 5.94 -8.91
N LEU A 68 3.27 6.55 -7.76
CA LEU A 68 2.57 7.79 -7.36
C LEU A 68 2.80 8.97 -8.29
N ILE A 69 4.04 9.18 -8.77
CA ILE A 69 4.33 10.26 -9.73
C ILE A 69 3.55 10.03 -11.03
N LYS A 70 3.59 8.82 -11.59
CA LYS A 70 2.89 8.49 -12.84
C LYS A 70 1.38 8.69 -12.75
N ILE A 71 0.79 8.31 -11.61
CA ILE A 71 -0.64 8.50 -11.37
C ILE A 71 -0.94 9.99 -11.20
N LYS A 72 -0.10 10.72 -10.46
CA LYS A 72 -0.29 12.16 -10.23
C LYS A 72 -0.14 13.01 -11.49
N GLU A 73 0.69 12.58 -12.44
CA GLU A 73 0.81 13.23 -13.76
C GLU A 73 -0.51 13.15 -14.56
N ASN A 74 -1.21 12.03 -14.49
CA ASN A 74 -2.50 11.83 -15.16
C ASN A 74 -3.70 12.27 -14.31
N ASN A 75 -3.51 12.42 -13.00
CA ASN A 75 -4.53 12.78 -12.03
C ASN A 75 -3.97 13.70 -10.94
N PRO A 76 -4.00 15.02 -11.15
CA PRO A 76 -3.46 15.99 -10.20
C PRO A 76 -4.27 16.07 -8.88
N ASN A 77 -5.51 15.55 -8.86
CA ASN A 77 -6.36 15.52 -7.68
C ASN A 77 -6.08 14.33 -6.75
N LEU A 78 -5.14 13.45 -7.11
CA LEU A 78 -4.72 12.33 -6.29
C LEU A 78 -4.25 12.81 -4.92
N SER A 79 -4.89 12.32 -3.87
CA SER A 79 -4.54 12.63 -2.49
C SER A 79 -3.92 11.42 -1.82
N ILE A 80 -2.80 11.62 -1.12
CA ILE A 80 -2.07 10.55 -0.45
C ILE A 80 -1.84 10.97 1.00
N SER A 81 -2.01 10.04 1.92
CA SER A 81 -1.77 10.23 3.34
C SER A 81 -1.03 9.03 3.90
N TYR A 82 -0.01 9.30 4.70
CA TYR A 82 0.79 8.28 5.36
C TYR A 82 0.50 8.32 6.86
N ARG A 83 0.40 7.14 7.47
CA ARG A 83 0.43 6.99 8.91
C ARG A 83 1.65 6.14 9.26
N PHE A 84 2.50 6.75 10.08
CA PHE A 84 3.73 6.15 10.56
C PHE A 84 3.50 5.50 11.92
N LYS A 85 4.22 4.42 12.17
CA LYS A 85 4.33 3.80 13.50
C LYS A 85 5.69 4.13 14.08
N ASN A 86 5.71 4.45 15.37
CA ASN A 86 6.86 4.92 16.13
C ASN A 86 7.42 6.26 15.64
N ILE A 87 8.28 6.26 14.61
CA ILE A 87 9.06 7.45 14.22
C ILE A 87 9.11 7.60 12.69
N ASP A 88 9.45 6.53 11.97
CA ASP A 88 9.76 6.61 10.53
C ASP A 88 9.21 5.43 9.71
N LYS A 89 8.59 4.43 10.37
CA LYS A 89 8.10 3.23 9.70
C LYS A 89 6.69 3.45 9.18
N ILE A 90 6.47 3.20 7.90
CA ILE A 90 5.14 3.31 7.30
C ILE A 90 4.31 2.13 7.75
N GLU A 91 3.28 2.39 8.55
CA GLU A 91 2.29 1.37 8.92
C GLU A 91 1.16 1.33 7.90
N TYR A 92 0.79 2.50 7.38
CA TYR A 92 -0.40 2.65 6.56
C TYR A 92 -0.30 3.77 5.54
N ILE A 93 -0.82 3.52 4.35
CA ILE A 93 -0.92 4.49 3.25
C ILE A 93 -2.37 4.53 2.80
N SER A 94 -2.97 5.72 2.76
CA SER A 94 -4.28 5.95 2.17
C SER A 94 -4.12 6.81 0.93
N ILE A 95 -4.58 6.32 -0.20
CA ILE A 95 -4.59 7.04 -1.47
C ILE A 95 -6.06 7.20 -1.87
N SER A 96 -6.48 8.43 -2.09
CA SER A 96 -7.86 8.79 -2.46
C SER A 96 -7.89 9.55 -3.78
N ASN A 97 -9.08 9.61 -4.37
CA ASN A 97 -9.32 10.17 -5.70
C ASN A 97 -8.62 9.39 -6.82
N LEU A 98 -8.52 8.06 -6.72
CA LEU A 98 -8.11 7.24 -7.85
C LEU A 98 -9.08 7.40 -9.03
N SER A 99 -8.53 7.43 -10.25
CA SER A 99 -9.30 7.66 -11.47
C SER A 99 -9.67 6.37 -12.18
N SER A 100 -8.82 5.34 -12.07
CA SER A 100 -8.98 4.07 -12.77
C SER A 100 -8.60 2.88 -11.88
N ILE A 101 -9.12 1.71 -12.23
CA ILE A 101 -8.66 0.42 -11.70
C ILE A 101 -7.21 0.13 -12.11
N GLU A 102 -6.73 0.69 -13.22
CA GLU A 102 -5.34 0.55 -13.68
C GLU A 102 -4.36 1.21 -12.70
N ASP A 103 -4.76 2.35 -12.11
CA ASP A 103 -3.96 3.01 -11.06
C ASP A 103 -3.83 2.11 -9.83
N TYR A 104 -4.92 1.42 -9.47
CA TYR A 104 -4.92 0.45 -8.38
C TYR A 104 -4.03 -0.76 -8.69
N ASP A 105 -4.07 -1.28 -9.91
CA ASP A 105 -3.23 -2.41 -10.32
C ASP A 105 -1.74 -2.02 -10.27
N LEU A 106 -1.39 -0.84 -10.79
CA LEU A 106 -0.03 -0.28 -10.72
C LEU A 106 0.45 -0.10 -9.27
N ILE A 107 -0.39 0.44 -8.39
CA ILE A 107 -0.09 0.57 -6.95
C ILE A 107 0.17 -0.82 -6.35
N THR A 108 -0.68 -1.79 -6.65
CA THR A 108 -0.57 -3.15 -6.13
C THR A 108 0.73 -3.82 -6.59
N GLU A 109 1.06 -3.70 -7.87
CA GLU A 109 2.30 -4.21 -8.45
C GLU A 109 3.54 -3.60 -7.78
N LYS A 110 3.56 -2.27 -7.62
CA LYS A 110 4.70 -1.58 -6.99
C LYS A 110 4.85 -1.87 -5.50
N ILE A 111 3.75 -2.05 -4.77
CA ILE A 111 3.82 -2.51 -3.39
C ILE A 111 4.35 -3.94 -3.32
N ARG A 112 3.93 -4.82 -4.22
CA ARG A 112 4.45 -6.19 -4.28
C ARG A 112 5.95 -6.20 -4.59
N GLU A 113 6.39 -5.40 -5.56
CA GLU A 113 7.79 -5.23 -5.93
C GLU A 113 8.62 -4.71 -4.76
N LEU A 114 8.12 -3.69 -4.06
CA LEU A 114 8.76 -3.13 -2.85
C LEU A 114 8.95 -4.22 -1.78
N LEU A 115 7.93 -5.03 -1.54
CA LEU A 115 7.95 -6.09 -0.53
C LEU A 115 8.85 -7.28 -0.91
N VAL A 116 9.10 -7.49 -2.19
CA VAL A 116 10.07 -8.49 -2.69
C VAL A 116 11.49 -7.94 -2.60
N CYS A 117 11.71 -6.66 -2.91
CA CYS A 117 13.03 -6.05 -2.94
C CYS A 117 13.63 -5.75 -1.55
N GLU A 118 12.80 -5.62 -0.51
CA GLU A 118 13.24 -5.45 0.88
C GLU A 118 13.53 -6.80 1.58
N ASN A 119 13.40 -7.94 0.89
CA ASN A 119 13.71 -9.28 1.41
C ASN A 119 15.06 -9.83 0.91
#